data_AF-A0A1X7T064-F1
#
_entry.id   AF-A0A1X7T064-F1
#
_cell.length_a   1.000
_cell.length_b   1.000
_cell.length_c   1.000
_cell.angle_alpha   90.00
_cell.angle_beta   90.00
_cell.angle_gamma   90.00
#
_symmetry.space_group_name_H-M   'P 1'
#
loop_
_entity.id
_entity.type
_entity.pdbx_description
1 polymer ?
#
loop_
_entity_poly.entity_id
_entity_poly.type
_entity_poly.pdbx_seq_one_letter_code
_entity_poly.pdbx_strand_id
1 'polypeptide(L)'
;MVLAAVFDLPAKAAVLNTIQFNGYYGCIYCKDRGEAATSHQHVNPPTATHEVHKEKDMLKWAREAESSGKTVYGVKGLSVHSNIVNIPYGVPIDYMHSVLEGVVKTLLSYWFKRSNVPYSLKQYIGAIDKEMLQIRPPHKFRRSPRALESFPYWKVSEYRVLLLFHAVPLLKQYLPPDYILHLSLLVFAIHRLLSTTVQSAKLSVIQDVLKLFYDLVPQLYDLTMCNANVHSLCHLVTMVQNWGPPWGYSAFGFENVNGVLKQQIHGTQQVLYQAVSSMKLRKIISFAKENNQSQSSVIIGKLHKTVVPDEFSELIGSFSVLAFYRAKIGSIVYDSRKHKRKGSARISSIISFYQNESLCFGYILFFYLI
;
A
#
# COMPACT_ATOMS: atom_id res chain seq x y z
N MET A 1 -9.69 -8.21 19.37
CA MET A 1 -9.56 -9.00 18.13
C MET A 1 -8.62 -8.24 17.20
N VAL A 2 -7.45 -8.81 16.87
CA VAL A 2 -6.57 -8.23 15.85
C VAL A 2 -7.17 -8.59 14.50
N LEU A 3 -7.48 -7.59 13.68
CA LEU A 3 -8.13 -7.80 12.39
C LEU A 3 -7.09 -8.13 11.31
N ALA A 4 -6.06 -7.30 11.18
CA ALA A 4 -4.99 -7.47 10.20
C ALA A 4 -3.62 -7.15 10.79
N ALA A 5 -2.58 -7.77 10.23
CA ALA A 5 -1.19 -7.49 10.55
C ALA A 5 -0.40 -7.16 9.29
N VAL A 6 0.14 -5.94 9.23
CA VAL A 6 0.83 -5.40 8.04
C VAL A 6 2.33 -5.45 8.28
N PHE A 7 3.06 -6.13 7.39
CA PHE A 7 4.51 -6.29 7.50
C PHE A 7 5.19 -6.10 6.14
N ASP A 8 6.41 -5.58 6.17
CA ASP A 8 7.33 -5.73 5.04
C ASP A 8 7.74 -7.20 4.88
N LEU A 9 8.39 -7.54 3.76
CA LEU A 9 8.73 -8.95 3.47
C LEU A 9 9.66 -9.59 4.52
N PRO A 10 10.74 -8.93 5.00
CA PRO A 10 11.58 -9.49 6.06
C PRO A 10 10.84 -9.72 7.38
N ALA A 11 10.08 -8.73 7.87
CA ALA A 11 9.35 -8.87 9.13
C ALA A 11 8.24 -9.92 9.00
N LYS A 12 7.58 -10.02 7.85
CA LYS A 12 6.55 -11.05 7.59
C LYS A 12 7.11 -12.46 7.81
N ALA A 13 8.28 -12.75 7.26
CA ALA A 13 8.89 -14.08 7.40
C ALA A 13 9.24 -14.40 8.86
N ALA A 14 9.82 -13.43 9.58
CA ALA A 14 10.19 -13.58 10.98
C ALA A 14 8.97 -13.75 11.89
N VAL A 15 7.96 -12.89 11.74
CA VAL A 15 6.78 -12.85 12.62
C VAL A 15 5.88 -14.06 12.42
N LEU A 16 5.74 -14.56 11.19
CA LEU A 16 4.88 -15.70 10.87
C LEU A 16 5.58 -17.05 10.94
N ASN A 17 6.86 -17.08 11.31
CA ASN A 17 7.69 -18.29 11.32
C ASN A 17 7.69 -19.02 9.96
N THR A 18 7.96 -18.27 8.89
CA THR A 18 8.02 -18.78 7.51
C THR A 18 9.41 -18.56 6.90
N ILE A 19 9.71 -19.21 5.76
CA ILE A 19 10.93 -18.96 4.99
C ILE A 19 10.91 -17.51 4.49
N GLN A 20 12.08 -16.90 4.33
CA GLN A 20 12.19 -15.58 3.73
C GLN A 20 11.65 -15.57 2.29
N PHE A 21 11.20 -14.39 1.86
CA PHE A 21 10.61 -14.12 0.55
C PHE A 21 11.50 -14.51 -0.65
N ASN A 22 12.81 -14.67 -0.43
CA ASN A 22 13.80 -15.10 -1.40
C ASN A 22 14.14 -16.60 -1.28
N GLY A 23 13.27 -17.43 -0.69
CA GLY A 23 13.41 -18.89 -0.65
C GLY A 23 12.43 -19.60 -1.59
N TYR A 24 12.65 -20.91 -1.79
CA TYR A 24 11.84 -21.75 -2.69
C TYR A 24 10.33 -21.72 -2.42
N TYR A 25 9.89 -21.52 -1.18
CA TYR A 25 8.48 -21.33 -0.83
C TYR A 25 8.34 -20.06 0.01
N GLY A 26 8.83 -18.94 -0.51
CA GLY A 26 8.85 -17.66 0.20
C GLY A 26 7.51 -16.91 0.18
N CYS A 27 6.54 -17.33 -0.64
CA CYS A 27 5.23 -16.72 -0.72
C CYS A 27 4.27 -17.36 0.30
N ILE A 28 3.68 -16.56 1.18
CA ILE A 28 2.69 -17.07 2.15
C ILE A 28 1.29 -17.25 1.54
N TYR A 29 1.08 -16.80 0.32
CA TYR A 29 -0.24 -16.76 -0.33
C TYR A 29 -0.48 -17.91 -1.32
N CYS A 30 0.57 -18.59 -1.79
CA CYS A 30 0.46 -19.69 -2.75
C CYS A 30 1.61 -20.70 -2.63
N LYS A 31 1.39 -21.88 -3.23
CA LYS A 31 2.34 -22.99 -3.26
C LYS A 31 3.38 -22.89 -4.37
N ASP A 32 3.38 -21.80 -5.13
CA ASP A 32 4.31 -21.60 -6.23
C ASP A 32 5.74 -21.70 -5.72
N ARG A 33 6.48 -22.68 -6.27
CA ARG A 33 7.86 -22.91 -5.91
C ARG A 33 8.73 -21.94 -6.69
N GLY A 34 9.54 -21.16 -5.98
CA GLY A 34 10.57 -20.33 -6.59
C GLY A 34 11.67 -21.14 -7.26
N GLU A 35 12.49 -20.47 -8.05
CA GLU A 35 13.62 -21.00 -8.79
C GLU A 35 14.87 -20.19 -8.43
N ALA A 36 16.04 -20.84 -8.44
CA ALA A 36 17.29 -20.14 -8.19
C ALA A 36 17.70 -19.37 -9.47
N ALA A 37 17.63 -18.03 -9.44
CA ALA A 37 18.17 -17.20 -10.52
C ALA A 37 19.67 -16.95 -10.37
N THR A 38 20.15 -16.88 -9.11
CA THR A 38 21.57 -16.81 -8.75
C THR A 38 21.82 -17.62 -7.48
N SER A 39 23.07 -17.73 -7.02
CA SER A 39 23.43 -18.40 -5.77
C SER A 39 22.74 -17.85 -4.52
N HIS A 40 22.25 -16.60 -4.56
CA HIS A 40 21.67 -15.90 -3.41
C HIS A 40 20.27 -15.33 -3.66
N GLN A 41 19.72 -15.53 -4.85
CA GLN A 41 18.42 -14.98 -5.24
C GLN A 41 17.51 -16.07 -5.81
N HIS A 42 16.43 -16.36 -5.08
CA HIS A 42 15.31 -17.08 -5.66
C HIS A 42 14.29 -16.09 -6.23
N VAL A 43 13.68 -16.51 -7.33
CA VAL A 43 12.68 -15.78 -8.10
C VAL A 43 11.44 -16.66 -8.24
N ASN A 44 10.30 -16.04 -8.45
CA ASN A 44 9.02 -16.71 -8.64
C ASN A 44 8.59 -16.39 -10.07
N PRO A 45 9.03 -17.16 -11.08
CA PRO A 45 8.52 -16.99 -12.43
C PRO A 45 7.06 -17.45 -12.52
N PRO A 46 6.30 -16.96 -13.51
CA PRO A 46 4.95 -17.44 -13.78
C PRO A 46 4.90 -18.96 -13.94
N THR A 47 3.97 -19.61 -13.25
CA THR A 47 3.76 -21.06 -13.32
C THR A 47 2.41 -21.39 -13.95
N ALA A 48 2.31 -22.53 -14.63
CA ALA A 48 1.05 -23.00 -15.23
C ALA A 48 0.01 -23.37 -14.15
N THR A 49 0.47 -23.82 -12.99
CA THR A 49 -0.36 -24.26 -11.86
C THR A 49 -0.20 -23.29 -10.69
N HIS A 50 -1.09 -22.30 -10.60
CA HIS A 50 -1.11 -21.36 -9.49
C HIS A 50 -2.09 -21.84 -8.42
N GLU A 51 -1.58 -22.29 -7.27
CA GLU A 51 -2.39 -22.79 -6.16
C GLU A 51 -2.29 -21.88 -4.94
N VAL A 52 -3.38 -21.16 -4.64
CA VAL A 52 -3.47 -20.29 -3.46
C VAL A 52 -3.62 -21.09 -2.16
N HIS A 53 -3.01 -20.58 -1.09
CA HIS A 53 -3.13 -21.14 0.25
C HIS A 53 -4.52 -20.91 0.84
N LYS A 54 -5.03 -21.91 1.56
CA LYS A 54 -6.23 -21.78 2.39
C LYS A 54 -5.82 -21.66 3.84
N GLU A 55 -6.65 -20.99 4.64
CA GLU A 55 -6.41 -20.81 6.08
C GLU A 55 -6.18 -22.14 6.81
N LYS A 56 -7.02 -23.14 6.50
CA LYS A 56 -6.94 -24.49 7.09
C LYS A 56 -5.60 -25.17 6.80
N ASP A 57 -5.03 -24.90 5.62
CA ASP A 57 -3.76 -25.49 5.20
C ASP A 57 -2.59 -24.88 5.97
N MET A 58 -2.58 -23.56 6.17
CA MET A 58 -1.51 -22.87 6.89
C MET A 58 -1.34 -23.37 8.33
N LEU A 59 -2.44 -23.56 9.06
CA LEU A 59 -2.39 -24.08 10.44
C LEU A 59 -1.98 -25.56 10.47
N LYS A 60 -2.43 -26.35 9.50
CA LYS A 60 -2.04 -27.75 9.35
C LYS A 60 -0.52 -27.86 9.11
N TRP A 61 0.00 -27.10 8.15
CA TRP A 61 1.43 -27.10 7.80
C TRP A 61 2.30 -26.62 8.95
N ALA A 62 1.83 -25.63 9.73
CA ALA A 62 2.54 -25.17 10.92
C ALA A 62 2.70 -26.29 11.97
N ARG A 63 1.63 -27.04 12.26
CA ARG A 63 1.68 -28.18 13.20
C ARG A 63 2.54 -29.33 12.67
N GLU A 64 2.41 -29.62 11.38
CA GLU A 64 3.21 -30.64 10.71
C GLU A 64 4.70 -30.30 10.76
N ALA A 65 5.06 -29.05 10.48
CA ALA A 65 6.44 -28.57 10.54
C ALA A 65 7.03 -28.64 11.96
N GLU A 66 6.21 -28.32 12.97
CA GLU A 66 6.61 -28.39 14.38
C GLU A 66 6.85 -29.84 14.83
N SER A 67 5.99 -30.78 14.40
CA SER A 67 6.13 -32.20 14.73
C SER A 67 7.27 -32.91 13.98
N SER A 68 7.54 -32.52 12.74
CA SER A 68 8.51 -33.19 11.86
C SER A 68 9.88 -32.55 11.87
N GLY A 69 10.00 -31.32 12.38
CA GLY A 69 11.20 -30.48 12.26
C GLY A 69 11.53 -30.05 10.83
N LYS A 70 10.63 -30.29 9.86
CA LYS A 70 10.82 -29.98 8.44
C LYS A 70 9.85 -28.90 7.98
N THR A 71 10.32 -28.00 7.14
CA THR A 71 9.47 -26.93 6.59
C THR A 71 8.47 -27.49 5.58
N VAL A 72 7.21 -27.03 5.64
CA VAL A 72 6.11 -27.46 4.76
C VAL A 72 5.56 -26.24 4.01
N TYR A 73 5.69 -26.20 2.68
CA TYR A 73 5.29 -25.06 1.82
C TYR A 73 5.68 -23.68 2.37
N GLY A 74 6.90 -23.58 2.91
CA GLY A 74 7.41 -22.32 3.45
C GLY A 74 7.12 -22.08 4.93
N VAL A 75 6.30 -22.90 5.58
CA VAL A 75 5.95 -22.79 6.99
C VAL A 75 6.91 -23.61 7.85
N LYS A 76 7.60 -22.96 8.79
CA LYS A 76 8.60 -23.61 9.67
C LYS A 76 8.02 -24.14 10.97
N GLY A 77 6.83 -23.66 11.37
CA GLY A 77 6.17 -24.04 12.61
C GLY A 77 5.06 -23.06 12.97
N LEU A 78 4.51 -23.19 14.18
CA LEU A 78 3.57 -22.20 14.71
C LEU A 78 4.28 -20.87 14.95
N SER A 79 3.53 -19.78 14.87
CA SER A 79 3.95 -18.47 15.32
C SER A 79 2.97 -17.93 16.37
N VAL A 80 3.40 -16.89 17.09
CA VAL A 80 2.52 -16.16 18.03
C VAL A 80 1.23 -15.68 17.34
N HIS A 81 1.28 -15.43 16.02
CA HIS A 81 0.16 -14.93 15.25
C HIS A 81 -0.76 -16.03 14.69
N SER A 82 -0.34 -17.30 14.72
CA SER A 82 -1.10 -18.41 14.13
C SER A 82 -2.49 -18.61 14.72
N ASN A 83 -2.72 -18.16 15.97
CA ASN A 83 -4.02 -18.22 16.64
C ASN A 83 -4.68 -16.83 16.81
N ILE A 84 -4.03 -15.76 16.35
CA ILE A 84 -4.48 -14.38 16.56
C ILE A 84 -4.96 -13.75 15.25
N VAL A 85 -4.35 -14.15 14.13
CA VAL A 85 -4.63 -13.63 12.80
C VAL A 85 -4.87 -14.79 11.85
N ASN A 86 -5.88 -14.68 10.98
CA ASN A 86 -6.12 -15.64 9.91
C ASN A 86 -4.95 -15.58 8.91
N ILE A 87 -4.20 -16.65 8.70
CA ILE A 87 -3.10 -16.68 7.74
C ILE A 87 -3.55 -17.50 6.52
N PRO A 88 -3.42 -17.01 5.27
CA PRO A 88 -2.69 -15.80 4.90
C PRO A 88 -3.52 -14.51 4.82
N TYR A 89 -4.85 -14.62 4.87
CA TYR A 89 -5.74 -13.51 4.49
C TYR A 89 -5.67 -12.31 5.44
N GLY A 90 -5.43 -12.52 6.73
CA GLY A 90 -5.21 -11.49 7.75
C GLY A 90 -3.84 -10.82 7.73
N VAL A 91 -2.97 -11.18 6.78
CA VAL A 91 -1.68 -10.53 6.56
C VAL A 91 -1.68 -9.87 5.17
N PRO A 92 -2.32 -8.70 5.02
CA PRO A 92 -2.48 -8.08 3.71
C PRO A 92 -1.14 -7.58 3.13
N ILE A 93 -1.09 -7.48 1.80
CA ILE A 93 0.08 -7.00 1.06
C ILE A 93 0.15 -5.49 1.14
N ASP A 94 1.14 -4.94 1.83
CA ASP A 94 1.30 -3.50 1.89
C ASP A 94 1.66 -2.89 0.52
N TYR A 95 0.76 -2.05 0.02
CA TYR A 95 0.95 -1.31 -1.23
C TYR A 95 2.19 -0.40 -1.21
N MET A 96 2.53 0.19 -0.06
CA MET A 96 3.68 1.09 0.06
C MET A 96 4.99 0.33 -0.19
N HIS A 97 5.26 -0.71 0.60
CA HIS A 97 6.50 -1.49 0.44
C HIS A 97 6.48 -2.38 -0.81
N SER A 98 5.38 -3.08 -1.07
CA SER A 98 5.36 -4.10 -2.13
C SER A 98 5.25 -3.49 -3.53
N VAL A 99 4.34 -2.55 -3.74
CA VAL A 99 4.10 -2.00 -5.08
C VAL A 99 5.02 -0.81 -5.34
N LEU A 100 5.03 0.19 -4.46
CA LEU A 100 5.77 1.42 -4.72
C LEU A 100 7.28 1.26 -4.51
N GLU A 101 7.71 0.76 -3.36
CA GLU A 101 9.15 0.53 -3.13
C GLU A 101 9.66 -0.76 -3.78
N GLY A 102 8.81 -1.76 -3.94
CA GLY A 102 9.16 -3.03 -4.56
C GLY A 102 9.11 -2.95 -6.08
N VAL A 103 7.92 -2.95 -6.65
CA VAL A 103 7.72 -3.04 -8.11
C VAL A 103 8.19 -1.77 -8.84
N VAL A 104 7.69 -0.59 -8.45
CA VAL A 104 7.99 0.67 -9.18
C VAL A 104 9.46 1.02 -9.10
N LYS A 105 10.10 0.91 -7.92
CA LYS A 105 11.54 1.16 -7.78
C LYS A 105 12.39 0.15 -8.56
N THR A 106 11.92 -1.10 -8.68
CA THR A 106 12.58 -2.13 -9.51
C THR A 106 12.52 -1.73 -10.98
N LEU A 107 11.34 -1.37 -11.50
CA LEU A 107 11.17 -0.90 -12.88
C LEU A 107 12.11 0.29 -13.19
N LEU A 108 12.16 1.29 -12.31
CA LEU A 108 13.08 2.43 -12.45
C LEU A 108 14.55 1.99 -12.46
N SER A 109 14.93 1.04 -11.62
CA SER A 109 16.29 0.49 -11.61
C SER A 109 16.62 -0.23 -12.92
N TYR A 110 15.67 -0.96 -13.49
CA TYR A 110 15.84 -1.62 -14.77
C TYR A 110 16.02 -0.61 -15.91
N TRP A 111 15.14 0.39 -15.99
CA TRP A 111 15.19 1.38 -17.07
C TRP A 111 16.41 2.30 -16.97
N PHE A 112 16.78 2.78 -15.78
CA PHE A 112 17.79 3.85 -15.66
C PHE A 112 19.18 3.40 -15.22
N LYS A 113 19.35 2.20 -14.64
CA LYS A 113 20.69 1.75 -14.19
C LYS A 113 21.35 0.75 -15.13
N ARG A 114 20.59 0.06 -15.97
CA ARG A 114 21.13 -0.94 -16.91
C ARG A 114 21.46 -0.31 -18.25
N SER A 115 22.50 -0.82 -18.89
CA SER A 115 22.93 -0.45 -20.23
C SER A 115 22.80 -1.65 -21.17
N ASN A 116 22.82 -1.41 -22.49
CA ASN A 116 22.85 -2.47 -23.52
C ASN A 116 21.66 -3.44 -23.45
N VAL A 117 20.49 -2.93 -23.07
CA VAL A 117 19.22 -3.66 -23.03
C VAL A 117 18.15 -2.84 -23.74
N PRO A 118 17.14 -3.47 -24.38
CA PRO A 118 16.16 -2.77 -25.23
C PRO A 118 15.33 -1.71 -24.47
N TYR A 119 15.17 -1.86 -23.16
CA TYR A 119 14.45 -0.95 -22.28
C TYR A 119 15.33 0.08 -21.57
N SER A 120 16.62 0.18 -21.92
CA SER A 120 17.53 1.12 -21.26
C SER A 120 17.17 2.56 -21.62
N LEU A 121 16.88 3.35 -20.60
CA LEU A 121 16.65 4.79 -20.65
C LEU A 121 17.85 5.59 -20.13
N LYS A 122 18.97 4.93 -19.82
CA LYS A 122 20.14 5.57 -19.20
C LYS A 122 20.66 6.75 -20.04
N GLN A 123 20.64 6.62 -21.37
CA GLN A 123 21.07 7.67 -22.30
C GLN A 123 20.11 8.86 -22.39
N TYR A 124 18.84 8.66 -21.99
CA TYR A 124 17.80 9.69 -22.05
C TYR A 124 17.58 10.40 -20.71
N ILE A 125 18.30 10.03 -19.64
CA ILE A 125 18.06 10.52 -18.28
C ILE A 125 18.03 12.06 -18.21
N GLY A 126 18.96 12.75 -18.85
CA GLY A 126 19.01 14.23 -18.83
C GLY A 126 17.83 14.89 -19.55
N ALA A 127 17.36 14.30 -20.66
CA ALA A 127 16.19 14.80 -21.38
C ALA A 127 14.91 14.57 -20.57
N ILE A 128 14.76 13.38 -20.01
CA ILE A 128 13.61 13.02 -19.17
C ILE A 128 13.58 13.88 -17.90
N ASP A 129 14.73 14.15 -17.26
CA ASP A 129 14.80 15.00 -16.08
C ASP A 129 14.41 16.45 -16.37
N LYS A 130 14.81 16.98 -17.54
CA LYS A 130 14.36 18.31 -17.99
C LYS A 130 12.84 18.38 -18.10
N GLU A 131 12.20 17.36 -18.67
CA GLU A 131 10.74 17.28 -18.77
C GLU A 131 10.07 17.09 -17.41
N MET A 132 10.60 16.19 -16.58
CA MET A 132 10.07 15.89 -15.24
C MET A 132 10.06 17.15 -14.36
N LEU A 133 11.09 17.98 -14.43
CA LEU A 133 11.21 19.23 -13.66
C LEU A 133 10.28 20.34 -14.16
N GLN A 134 9.77 20.25 -15.40
CA GLN A 134 8.80 21.20 -15.94
C GLN A 134 7.35 20.90 -15.54
N ILE A 135 7.09 19.68 -15.04
CA ILE A 135 5.76 19.27 -14.61
C ILE A 135 5.32 20.13 -13.41
N ARG A 136 4.17 20.80 -13.57
CA ARG A 136 3.52 21.58 -12.50
C ARG A 136 2.38 20.77 -11.88
N PRO A 137 2.60 20.10 -10.74
CA PRO A 137 1.57 19.27 -10.15
C PRO A 137 0.42 20.12 -9.56
N PRO A 138 -0.81 19.58 -9.49
CA PRO A 138 -1.91 20.23 -8.78
C PRO A 138 -1.57 20.49 -7.30
N HIS A 139 -2.18 21.51 -6.69
CA HIS A 139 -1.92 21.90 -5.29
C HIS A 139 -2.11 20.77 -4.26
N LYS A 140 -2.87 19.72 -4.62
CA LYS A 140 -3.11 18.55 -3.75
C LYS A 140 -1.85 17.69 -3.56
N PHE A 141 -0.86 17.82 -4.43
CA PHE A 141 0.40 17.08 -4.30
C PHE A 141 1.30 17.82 -3.32
N ARG A 142 1.87 17.10 -2.36
CA ARG A 142 2.68 17.71 -1.28
C ARG A 142 4.08 18.15 -1.74
N ARG A 143 4.53 17.71 -2.92
CA ARG A 143 5.89 17.96 -3.42
C ARG A 143 5.87 18.14 -4.94
N SER A 144 6.77 19.00 -5.41
CA SER A 144 7.11 19.08 -6.82
C SER A 144 7.90 17.84 -7.26
N PRO A 145 7.79 17.45 -8.55
CA PRO A 145 8.68 16.49 -9.18
C PRO A 145 10.16 16.76 -8.90
N ARG A 146 10.93 15.69 -8.75
CA ARG A 146 12.40 15.71 -8.68
C ARG A 146 12.97 14.96 -9.88
N ALA A 147 14.26 15.20 -10.15
CA ALA A 147 15.03 14.47 -11.15
C ALA A 147 15.01 12.95 -10.87
N LEU A 148 14.71 12.15 -11.89
CA LEU A 148 14.74 10.69 -11.85
C LEU A 148 16.15 10.18 -11.55
N GLU A 149 17.23 10.88 -11.88
CA GLU A 149 18.57 10.45 -11.47
C GLU A 149 18.66 10.24 -9.94
N SER A 150 17.92 11.05 -9.18
CA SER A 150 17.86 10.97 -7.71
C SER A 150 16.84 9.96 -7.17
N PHE A 151 16.20 9.16 -8.04
CA PHE A 151 15.13 8.23 -7.64
C PHE A 151 15.48 7.31 -6.47
N PRO A 152 16.73 6.81 -6.29
CA PRO A 152 17.05 5.93 -5.15
C PRO A 152 16.77 6.56 -3.78
N TYR A 153 16.77 7.90 -3.70
CA TYR A 153 16.54 8.71 -2.50
C TYR A 153 15.13 9.31 -2.44
N TRP A 154 14.22 8.80 -3.28
CA TRP A 154 12.83 9.25 -3.27
C TRP A 154 12.05 8.72 -2.09
N LYS A 155 11.17 9.56 -1.55
CA LYS A 155 10.16 9.10 -0.59
C LYS A 155 9.09 8.31 -1.33
N VAL A 156 8.47 7.36 -0.64
CA VAL A 156 7.50 6.46 -1.28
C VAL A 156 6.32 7.17 -1.95
N SER A 157 5.89 8.30 -1.38
CA SER A 157 4.85 9.15 -1.96
C SER A 157 5.20 9.70 -3.35
N GLU A 158 6.49 9.84 -3.68
CA GLU A 158 6.95 10.32 -4.99
C GLU A 158 6.87 9.22 -6.03
N TYR A 159 7.23 7.97 -5.70
CA TYR A 159 6.95 6.83 -6.59
C TYR A 159 5.45 6.69 -6.88
N ARG A 160 4.58 6.95 -5.89
CA ARG A 160 3.13 6.95 -6.08
C ARG A 160 2.69 7.96 -7.14
N VAL A 161 3.18 9.19 -7.03
CA VAL A 161 2.84 10.27 -7.94
C VAL A 161 3.39 9.98 -9.34
N LEU A 162 4.65 9.50 -9.41
CA LEU A 162 5.26 9.07 -10.65
C LEU A 162 4.39 8.00 -11.33
N LEU A 163 4.13 6.86 -10.67
CA LEU A 163 3.38 5.74 -11.24
C LEU A 163 2.02 6.19 -11.78
N LEU A 164 1.23 6.90 -10.97
CA LEU A 164 -0.17 7.17 -11.29
C LEU A 164 -0.38 8.33 -12.27
N PHE A 165 0.56 9.27 -12.38
CA PHE A 165 0.32 10.52 -13.11
C PHE A 165 1.40 10.88 -14.14
N HIS A 166 2.64 10.44 -13.95
CA HIS A 166 3.76 10.95 -14.77
C HIS A 166 4.42 9.85 -15.61
N ALA A 167 4.51 8.62 -15.13
CA ALA A 167 5.32 7.57 -15.74
C ALA A 167 4.94 7.30 -17.20
N VAL A 168 3.67 7.03 -17.50
CA VAL A 168 3.23 6.76 -18.88
C VAL A 168 3.44 7.96 -19.81
N PRO A 169 2.90 9.17 -19.54
CA PRO A 169 3.07 10.29 -20.47
C PRO A 169 4.54 10.72 -20.63
N LEU A 170 5.33 10.66 -19.55
CA LEU A 170 6.74 11.04 -19.57
C LEU A 170 7.59 10.03 -20.36
N LEU A 171 7.35 8.73 -20.19
CA LEU A 171 8.21 7.69 -20.75
C LEU A 171 7.75 7.18 -22.12
N LYS A 172 6.53 7.51 -22.57
CA LYS A 172 5.92 6.99 -23.82
C LYS A 172 6.79 7.19 -25.06
N GLN A 173 7.51 8.31 -25.13
CA GLN A 173 8.36 8.63 -26.27
C GLN A 173 9.77 8.00 -26.20
N TYR A 174 10.15 7.45 -25.04
CA TYR A 174 11.48 6.94 -24.76
C TYR A 174 11.54 5.41 -24.65
N LEU A 175 10.52 4.79 -24.04
CA LEU A 175 10.43 3.32 -23.92
C LEU A 175 9.85 2.71 -25.21
N PRO A 176 10.30 1.51 -25.60
CA PRO A 176 9.65 0.78 -26.69
C PRO A 176 8.19 0.44 -26.37
N PRO A 177 7.33 0.25 -27.40
CA PRO A 177 5.89 0.08 -27.22
C PRO A 177 5.48 -1.01 -26.22
N ASP A 178 6.16 -2.17 -26.24
CA ASP A 178 5.83 -3.30 -25.36
C ASP A 178 6.06 -2.97 -23.88
N TYR A 179 7.10 -2.18 -23.57
CA TYR A 179 7.41 -1.73 -22.21
C TYR A 179 6.43 -0.66 -21.74
N ILE A 180 5.92 0.17 -22.64
CA ILE A 180 4.85 1.13 -22.33
C ILE A 180 3.53 0.44 -22.09
N LEU A 181 3.20 -0.59 -22.88
CA LEU A 181 2.03 -1.43 -22.63
C LEU A 181 2.16 -2.10 -21.26
N HIS A 182 3.32 -2.70 -20.96
CA HIS A 182 3.61 -3.33 -19.68
C HIS A 182 3.45 -2.37 -18.49
N LEU A 183 4.04 -1.17 -18.56
CA LEU A 183 3.83 -0.13 -17.54
C LEU A 183 2.35 0.27 -17.44
N SER A 184 1.64 0.39 -18.55
CA SER A 184 0.23 0.79 -18.58
C SER A 184 -0.67 -0.23 -17.88
N LEU A 185 -0.37 -1.54 -17.99
CA LEU A 185 -1.07 -2.60 -17.24
C LEU A 185 -0.98 -2.36 -15.72
N LEU A 186 0.23 -2.08 -15.22
CA LEU A 186 0.44 -1.78 -13.81
C LEU A 186 -0.27 -0.50 -13.38
N VAL A 187 -0.13 0.59 -14.15
CA VAL A 187 -0.79 1.87 -13.85
C VAL A 187 -2.31 1.70 -13.80
N PHE A 188 -2.89 1.02 -14.79
CA PHE A 188 -4.31 0.73 -14.83
C PHE A 188 -4.75 -0.04 -13.59
N ALA A 189 -4.14 -1.20 -13.32
CA ALA A 189 -4.54 -2.06 -12.22
C ALA A 189 -4.45 -1.33 -10.87
N ILE A 190 -3.32 -0.67 -10.59
CA ILE A 190 -3.12 0.03 -9.32
C ILE A 190 -4.07 1.23 -9.19
N HIS A 191 -4.29 2.01 -10.25
CA HIS A 191 -5.26 3.10 -10.24
C HIS A 191 -6.67 2.60 -9.89
N ARG A 192 -7.09 1.49 -10.49
CA ARG A 192 -8.40 0.89 -10.22
C ARG A 192 -8.51 0.37 -8.78
N LEU A 193 -7.49 -0.32 -8.27
CA LEU A 193 -7.51 -0.85 -6.89
C LEU A 193 -7.48 0.23 -5.82
N LEU A 194 -6.87 1.39 -6.10
CA LEU A 194 -6.85 2.53 -5.19
C LEU A 194 -8.14 3.37 -5.20
N SER A 195 -9.09 3.06 -6.08
CA SER A 195 -10.36 3.76 -6.15
C SER A 195 -11.18 3.56 -4.86
N THR A 196 -11.95 4.56 -4.47
CA THR A 196 -12.80 4.49 -3.26
C THR A 196 -14.00 3.56 -3.43
N THR A 197 -14.34 3.22 -4.67
CA THR A 197 -15.36 2.24 -5.01
C THR A 197 -14.79 1.29 -6.06
N VAL A 198 -14.87 -0.02 -5.79
CA VAL A 198 -14.51 -1.05 -6.76
C VAL A 198 -15.63 -2.05 -6.80
N GLN A 199 -16.31 -2.13 -7.93
CA GLN A 199 -17.33 -3.16 -8.16
C GLN A 199 -16.67 -4.52 -8.23
N SER A 200 -17.23 -5.52 -7.55
CA SER A 200 -16.69 -6.89 -7.51
C SER A 200 -16.50 -7.49 -8.90
N ALA A 201 -17.40 -7.22 -9.85
CA ALA A 201 -17.28 -7.67 -11.24
C ALA A 201 -16.02 -7.14 -11.95
N LYS A 202 -15.54 -5.94 -11.59
CA LYS A 202 -14.33 -5.33 -12.17
C LYS A 202 -13.04 -5.88 -11.57
N LEU A 203 -13.10 -6.58 -10.43
CA LEU A 203 -11.91 -7.16 -9.79
C LEU A 203 -11.33 -8.32 -10.60
N SER A 204 -12.17 -9.09 -11.30
CA SER A 204 -11.73 -10.17 -12.20
C SER A 204 -10.83 -9.63 -13.32
N VAL A 205 -11.30 -8.58 -14.02
CA VAL A 205 -10.52 -7.89 -15.07
C VAL A 205 -9.20 -7.34 -14.53
N ILE A 206 -9.20 -6.78 -13.32
CA ILE A 206 -7.97 -6.26 -12.71
C ILE A 206 -7.00 -7.40 -12.37
N GLN A 207 -7.52 -8.54 -11.90
CA GLN A 207 -6.72 -9.74 -11.65
C GLN A 207 -6.07 -10.24 -12.94
N ASP A 208 -6.82 -10.28 -14.03
CA ASP A 208 -6.30 -10.68 -15.34
C ASP A 208 -5.23 -9.70 -15.86
N VAL A 209 -5.41 -8.40 -15.65
CA VAL A 209 -4.41 -7.38 -16.00
C VAL A 209 -3.12 -7.53 -15.18
N LEU A 210 -3.22 -7.76 -13.86
CA LEU A 210 -2.05 -7.98 -13.02
C LEU A 210 -1.35 -9.30 -13.37
N LYS A 211 -2.11 -10.34 -13.69
CA LYS A 211 -1.58 -11.61 -14.16
C LYS A 211 -0.85 -11.43 -15.50
N LEU A 212 -1.44 -10.72 -16.46
CA LEU A 212 -0.79 -10.41 -17.73
C LEU A 212 0.49 -9.60 -17.52
N PHE A 213 0.49 -8.61 -16.62
CA PHE A 213 1.69 -7.88 -16.25
C PHE A 213 2.79 -8.83 -15.76
N TYR A 214 2.45 -9.77 -14.88
CA TYR A 214 3.36 -10.76 -14.31
C TYR A 214 3.88 -11.76 -15.35
N ASP A 215 3.00 -12.28 -16.20
CA ASP A 215 3.31 -13.26 -17.26
C ASP A 215 4.25 -12.68 -18.33
N LEU A 216 4.20 -11.37 -18.56
CA LEU A 216 5.08 -10.65 -19.50
C LEU A 216 6.46 -10.32 -18.91
N VAL A 217 6.65 -10.37 -17.59
CA VAL A 217 7.94 -10.02 -16.96
C VAL A 217 9.11 -10.82 -17.52
N PRO A 218 9.10 -12.17 -17.56
CA PRO A 218 10.23 -12.94 -18.08
C PRO A 218 10.41 -12.82 -19.60
N GLN A 219 9.44 -12.28 -20.32
CA GLN A 219 9.52 -12.05 -21.76
C GLN A 219 10.19 -10.69 -22.08
N LEU A 220 9.94 -9.69 -21.24
CA LEU A 220 10.42 -8.32 -21.44
C LEU A 220 11.73 -8.02 -20.69
N TYR A 221 11.97 -8.72 -19.59
CA TYR A 221 13.09 -8.52 -18.67
C TYR A 221 13.73 -9.86 -18.32
N ASP A 222 14.89 -9.83 -17.67
CA ASP A 222 15.51 -11.06 -17.20
C ASP A 222 14.77 -11.65 -15.99
N LEU A 223 15.06 -12.93 -15.72
CA LEU A 223 14.40 -13.72 -14.69
C LEU A 223 14.53 -13.12 -13.28
N THR A 224 15.57 -12.33 -12.99
CA THR A 224 15.74 -11.69 -11.67
C THR A 224 14.67 -10.65 -11.36
N MET A 225 13.91 -10.18 -12.37
CA MET A 225 12.77 -9.27 -12.16
C MET A 225 11.56 -9.98 -11.58
N CYS A 226 11.46 -11.31 -11.71
CA CYS A 226 10.40 -12.13 -11.12
C CYS A 226 10.58 -12.29 -9.60
N ASN A 227 10.86 -11.20 -8.87
CA ASN A 227 11.07 -11.22 -7.43
C ASN A 227 9.73 -11.27 -6.65
N ALA A 228 9.82 -11.46 -5.33
CA ALA A 228 8.66 -11.60 -4.47
C ALA A 228 7.67 -10.42 -4.51
N ASN A 229 8.14 -9.18 -4.74
CA ASN A 229 7.27 -8.02 -4.85
C ASN A 229 6.48 -7.99 -6.17
N VAL A 230 7.08 -8.51 -7.25
CA VAL A 230 6.40 -8.64 -8.54
C VAL A 230 5.39 -9.79 -8.49
N HIS A 231 5.77 -10.93 -7.90
CA HIS A 231 4.88 -12.06 -7.68
C HIS A 231 3.69 -11.73 -6.76
N SER A 232 3.87 -10.86 -5.76
CA SER A 232 2.78 -10.48 -4.85
C SER A 232 1.63 -9.75 -5.55
N LEU A 233 1.85 -9.18 -6.74
CA LEU A 233 0.79 -8.56 -7.53
C LEU A 233 -0.33 -9.56 -7.87
N CYS A 234 0.01 -10.83 -8.08
CA CYS A 234 -0.97 -11.90 -8.34
C CYS A 234 -1.98 -12.09 -7.20
N HIS A 235 -1.61 -11.68 -5.99
CA HIS A 235 -2.42 -11.83 -4.78
C HIS A 235 -3.12 -10.54 -4.37
N LEU A 236 -2.82 -9.42 -5.03
CA LEU A 236 -3.26 -8.10 -4.59
C LEU A 236 -4.77 -7.92 -4.66
N VAL A 237 -5.42 -8.45 -5.71
CA VAL A 237 -6.90 -8.39 -5.83
C VAL A 237 -7.57 -9.20 -4.74
N THR A 238 -7.05 -10.38 -4.41
CA THR A 238 -7.53 -11.19 -3.28
C THR A 238 -7.44 -10.40 -1.97
N MET A 239 -6.35 -9.65 -1.75
CA MET A 239 -6.26 -8.78 -0.57
C MET A 239 -7.31 -7.68 -0.58
N VAL A 240 -7.61 -7.09 -1.74
CA VAL A 240 -8.63 -6.05 -1.88
C VAL A 240 -10.04 -6.59 -1.66
N GLN A 241 -10.33 -7.83 -2.08
CA GLN A 241 -11.60 -8.49 -1.79
C GLN A 241 -11.84 -8.67 -0.29
N ASN A 242 -10.77 -8.93 0.47
CA ASN A 242 -10.86 -9.17 1.92
C ASN A 242 -10.82 -7.86 2.75
N TRP A 243 -10.01 -6.87 2.33
CA TRP A 243 -9.70 -5.69 3.15
C TRP A 243 -10.16 -4.35 2.55
N GLY A 244 -10.71 -4.37 1.35
CA GLY A 244 -11.02 -3.15 0.60
C GLY A 244 -9.77 -2.53 -0.06
N PRO A 245 -9.80 -1.24 -0.41
CA PRO A 245 -8.72 -0.62 -1.17
C PRO A 245 -7.36 -0.63 -0.44
N PRO A 246 -6.21 -0.77 -1.16
CA PRO A 246 -4.90 -0.92 -0.52
C PRO A 246 -4.46 0.25 0.37
N TRP A 247 -4.97 1.45 0.14
CA TRP A 247 -4.68 2.59 1.01
C TRP A 247 -5.30 2.46 2.41
N GLY A 248 -6.28 1.58 2.62
CA GLY A 248 -6.93 1.35 3.90
C GLY A 248 -6.08 0.54 4.90
N TYR A 249 -5.14 -0.26 4.40
CA TYR A 249 -4.27 -1.12 5.22
C TYR A 249 -2.78 -0.91 4.91
N SER A 250 -2.41 0.23 4.35
CA SER A 250 -1.02 0.50 3.98
C SER A 250 -0.16 1.00 5.15
N ALA A 251 1.15 0.69 5.09
CA ALA A 251 2.14 1.07 6.08
C ALA A 251 2.43 2.59 6.17
N PHE A 252 1.93 3.41 5.23
CA PHE A 252 2.14 4.87 5.23
C PHE A 252 1.83 5.55 6.57
N GLY A 253 0.74 5.13 7.24
CA GLY A 253 0.37 5.69 8.54
C GLY A 253 1.37 5.33 9.64
N PHE A 254 1.82 4.07 9.66
CA PHE A 254 2.78 3.55 10.62
C PHE A 254 4.16 4.19 10.44
N GLU A 255 4.66 4.32 9.22
CA GLU A 255 5.94 4.98 8.94
C GLU A 255 5.94 6.47 9.31
N ASN A 256 4.81 7.14 9.13
CA ASN A 256 4.68 8.53 9.58
C ASN A 256 4.76 8.63 11.11
N VAL A 257 4.14 7.71 11.85
CA VAL A 257 4.25 7.63 13.32
C VAL A 257 5.68 7.29 13.72
N ASN A 258 6.34 6.33 13.06
CA ASN A 258 7.73 5.99 13.30
C ASN A 258 8.66 7.20 13.13
N GLY A 259 8.41 8.02 12.10
CA GLY A 259 9.13 9.28 11.90
C GLY A 259 9.00 10.25 13.08
N VAL A 260 7.80 10.41 13.62
CA VAL A 260 7.57 11.24 14.81
C VAL A 260 8.27 10.65 16.03
N LEU A 261 8.16 9.33 16.25
CA LEU A 261 8.78 8.65 17.40
C LEU A 261 10.30 8.78 17.37
N LYS A 262 10.93 8.59 16.21
CA LYS A 262 12.39 8.73 16.04
C LYS A 262 12.90 10.12 16.42
N GLN A 263 12.13 11.17 16.14
CA GLN A 263 12.49 12.54 16.53
C GLN A 263 12.48 12.78 18.05
N GLN A 264 11.83 11.90 18.83
CA GLN A 264 11.75 12.00 20.29
C GLN A 264 12.83 11.18 21.01
N ILE A 265 13.68 10.49 20.24
CA ILE A 265 14.76 9.64 20.78
C ILE A 265 16.05 10.41 20.53
N HIS A 266 16.70 10.86 21.60
CA HIS A 266 17.86 11.74 21.53
C HIS A 266 19.18 11.02 21.83
N GLY A 267 19.15 9.71 22.08
CA GLY A 267 20.35 8.90 22.33
C GLY A 267 20.13 7.40 22.09
N THR A 268 21.22 6.64 22.14
CA THR A 268 21.25 5.19 21.83
C THR A 268 20.92 4.29 23.02
N GLN A 269 20.89 4.83 24.24
CA GLN A 269 20.62 4.08 25.46
C GLN A 269 19.13 4.13 25.82
N GLN A 270 18.55 3.02 26.29
CA GLN A 270 17.18 2.99 26.80
C GLN A 270 16.14 3.56 25.80
N VAL A 271 16.34 3.29 24.51
CA VAL A 271 15.53 3.81 23.39
C VAL A 271 14.03 3.59 23.59
N LEU A 272 13.65 2.39 24.06
CA LEU A 272 12.25 2.06 24.36
C LEU A 272 11.70 2.90 25.50
N TYR A 273 12.47 3.11 26.56
CA TYR A 273 12.06 3.96 27.69
C TYR A 273 11.91 5.43 27.25
N GLN A 274 12.83 5.95 26.42
CA GLN A 274 12.72 7.30 25.86
C GLN A 274 11.45 7.47 25.03
N ALA A 275 11.18 6.51 24.13
CA ALA A 275 9.97 6.52 23.30
C ALA A 275 8.69 6.45 24.16
N VAL A 276 8.64 5.52 25.13
CA VAL A 276 7.48 5.34 26.02
C VAL A 276 7.26 6.57 26.90
N SER A 277 8.32 7.14 27.46
CA SER A 277 8.24 8.32 28.33
C SER A 277 7.73 9.54 27.54
N SER A 278 8.25 9.77 26.34
CA SER A 278 7.77 10.83 25.44
C SER A 278 6.31 10.65 25.03
N MET A 279 5.88 9.41 24.75
CA MET A 279 4.47 9.10 24.47
C MET A 279 3.57 9.33 25.69
N LYS A 280 4.01 8.91 26.88
CA LYS A 280 3.27 9.12 28.14
C LYS A 280 3.13 10.61 28.44
N LEU A 281 4.20 11.39 28.32
CA LEU A 281 4.18 12.85 28.52
C LEU A 281 3.21 13.53 27.55
N ARG A 282 3.23 13.16 26.26
CA ARG A 282 2.27 13.69 25.28
C ARG A 282 0.82 13.31 25.61
N LYS A 283 0.57 12.07 26.02
CA LYS A 283 -0.76 11.63 26.48
C LYS A 283 -1.21 12.39 27.72
N ILE A 284 -0.33 12.64 28.68
CA ILE A 284 -0.64 13.43 29.88
C ILE A 284 -0.97 14.88 29.50
N ILE A 285 -0.17 15.49 28.62
CA ILE A 285 -0.40 16.86 28.13
C ILE A 285 -1.70 16.94 27.31
N SER A 286 -2.03 15.94 26.49
CA SER A 286 -3.29 15.90 25.74
C SER A 286 -4.48 15.67 26.68
N PHE A 287 -4.35 14.76 27.65
CA PHE A 287 -5.39 14.47 28.64
C PHE A 287 -5.65 15.66 29.58
N ALA A 288 -4.61 16.39 29.98
CA ALA A 288 -4.74 17.64 30.73
C ALA A 288 -5.46 18.75 29.94
N LYS A 289 -5.37 18.72 28.60
CA LYS A 289 -6.12 19.61 27.71
C LYS A 289 -7.57 19.15 27.51
N GLU A 290 -7.81 17.83 27.46
CA GLU A 290 -9.13 17.23 27.25
C GLU A 290 -10.01 17.24 28.51
N ASN A 291 -9.44 17.10 29.71
CA ASN A 291 -10.19 17.13 30.99
C ASN A 291 -10.82 18.49 31.32
N ASN A 292 -10.51 19.54 30.56
CA ASN A 292 -11.23 20.82 30.66
C ASN A 292 -12.53 20.86 29.83
N GLN A 293 -12.89 19.79 29.12
CA GLN A 293 -14.10 19.73 28.29
C GLN A 293 -14.82 18.38 28.46
N SER A 294 -15.70 18.30 29.46
CA SER A 294 -16.41 17.06 29.83
C SER A 294 -17.72 16.81 29.06
N GLN A 295 -17.86 15.54 28.63
CA GLN A 295 -19.05 14.65 28.63
C GLN A 295 -19.91 14.33 27.37
N SER A 296 -20.07 13.01 27.20
CA SER A 296 -21.10 12.12 26.58
C SER A 296 -21.51 12.27 25.11
N SER A 297 -21.21 11.24 24.29
CA SER A 297 -21.54 11.16 22.86
C SER A 297 -22.67 10.19 22.50
N VAL A 298 -23.67 10.68 21.77
CA VAL A 298 -24.64 9.90 20.97
C VAL A 298 -24.61 10.47 19.55
N ILE A 299 -24.63 9.59 18.54
CA ILE A 299 -24.52 9.96 17.11
C ILE A 299 -25.91 10.31 16.56
N ILE A 300 -26.11 11.54 16.06
CA ILE A 300 -27.28 11.94 15.27
C ILE A 300 -26.83 12.92 14.16
N GLY A 301 -27.17 12.65 12.89
CA GLY A 301 -26.91 13.59 11.79
C GLY A 301 -27.53 13.22 10.43
N LYS A 302 -28.00 14.23 9.68
CA LYS A 302 -28.61 14.09 8.35
C LYS A 302 -27.56 14.00 7.23
N LEU A 303 -27.80 13.03 6.34
CA LEU A 303 -27.05 12.71 5.13
C LEU A 303 -27.28 13.78 4.04
N HIS A 304 -26.25 14.27 3.37
CA HIS A 304 -26.42 14.99 2.10
C HIS A 304 -25.69 14.24 0.98
N LYS A 305 -26.45 13.91 -0.08
CA LYS A 305 -25.92 13.55 -1.40
C LYS A 305 -25.53 14.85 -2.09
N THR A 306 -24.25 15.06 -2.35
CA THR A 306 -23.82 16.12 -3.25
C THR A 306 -23.95 15.58 -4.68
N VAL A 307 -24.85 16.16 -5.48
CA VAL A 307 -24.90 15.90 -6.92
C VAL A 307 -23.78 16.73 -7.55
N VAL A 308 -22.88 16.05 -8.25
CA VAL A 308 -21.75 16.66 -8.96
C VAL A 308 -22.29 17.24 -10.27
N PRO A 309 -21.82 18.42 -10.74
CA PRO A 309 -22.26 19.01 -12.00
C PRO A 309 -22.15 18.02 -13.17
N ASP A 310 -23.10 18.05 -14.10
CA ASP A 310 -23.29 17.01 -15.12
C ASP A 310 -22.08 16.84 -16.04
N GLU A 311 -21.32 17.91 -16.30
CA GLU A 311 -20.07 17.85 -17.06
C GLU A 311 -18.98 16.98 -16.40
N PHE A 312 -19.02 16.81 -15.07
CA PHE A 312 -18.08 15.98 -14.32
C PHE A 312 -18.55 14.53 -14.16
N SER A 313 -19.85 14.26 -14.28
CA SER A 313 -20.43 12.92 -14.14
C SER A 313 -20.28 12.08 -15.43
N GLU A 314 -20.20 12.73 -16.60
CA GLU A 314 -19.87 12.07 -17.88
C GLU A 314 -18.43 11.54 -17.93
N LEU A 315 -17.47 12.22 -17.28
CA LEU A 315 -16.04 11.90 -17.38
C LEU A 315 -15.56 10.78 -16.43
N ILE A 316 -16.26 10.61 -15.29
CA ILE A 316 -15.79 9.76 -14.17
C ILE A 316 -16.87 8.74 -13.75
N GLY A 317 -18.07 8.83 -14.31
CA GLY A 317 -19.26 8.09 -13.87
C GLY A 317 -19.87 8.68 -12.60
N SER A 318 -21.16 8.39 -12.36
CA SER A 318 -21.88 8.88 -11.17
C SER A 318 -21.27 8.33 -9.88
N PHE A 319 -20.70 9.21 -9.03
CA PHE A 319 -20.27 8.85 -7.67
C PHE A 319 -20.94 9.77 -6.65
N SER A 320 -21.50 9.17 -5.60
CA SER A 320 -22.04 9.89 -4.45
C SER A 320 -20.99 9.96 -3.35
N VAL A 321 -20.45 11.16 -3.10
CA VAL A 321 -19.61 11.41 -1.92
C VAL A 321 -20.51 11.68 -0.73
N LEU A 322 -20.46 10.81 0.28
CA LEU A 322 -21.10 11.06 1.57
C LEU A 322 -20.15 11.87 2.43
N ALA A 323 -20.44 13.17 2.55
CA ALA A 323 -19.69 14.09 3.39
C ALA A 323 -20.53 14.47 4.61
N PHE A 324 -19.98 14.27 5.81
CA PHE A 324 -20.60 14.71 7.06
C PHE A 324 -20.24 16.18 7.29
N TYR A 325 -21.22 17.08 7.17
CA TYR A 325 -21.01 18.51 7.42
C TYR A 325 -20.99 18.86 8.90
N ARG A 326 -21.69 18.05 9.72
CA ARG A 326 -21.88 18.28 11.15
C ARG A 326 -21.74 16.96 11.91
N ALA A 327 -20.76 16.89 12.80
CA ALA A 327 -20.59 15.78 13.74
C ALA A 327 -20.70 16.35 15.15
N LYS A 328 -21.47 15.70 16.04
CA LYS A 328 -21.48 16.06 17.46
C LYS A 328 -20.76 14.95 18.22
N ILE A 329 -19.65 15.30 18.87
CA ILE A 329 -18.88 14.38 19.72
C ILE A 329 -18.85 15.03 21.10
N GLY A 330 -19.51 14.41 22.08
CA GLY A 330 -19.73 15.05 23.38
C GLY A 330 -20.67 16.25 23.29
N SER A 331 -20.35 17.34 24.00
CA SER A 331 -21.03 18.64 23.92
C SER A 331 -20.63 19.45 22.68
N ILE A 332 -19.58 19.04 21.98
CA ILE A 332 -18.95 19.80 20.91
C ILE A 332 -19.60 19.47 19.56
N VAL A 333 -20.06 20.51 18.88
CA VAL A 333 -20.64 20.42 17.53
C VAL A 333 -19.58 20.84 16.51
N TYR A 334 -19.00 19.85 15.83
CA TYR A 334 -18.07 20.02 14.73
C TYR A 334 -18.85 20.40 13.48
N ASP A 335 -18.84 21.69 13.15
CA ASP A 335 -19.37 22.22 11.89
C ASP A 335 -18.18 22.56 10.98
N SER A 336 -18.05 21.81 9.88
CA SER A 336 -16.99 21.99 8.88
C SER A 336 -16.91 23.42 8.31
N ARG A 337 -17.98 24.23 8.43
CA ARG A 337 -18.01 25.62 7.94
C ARG A 337 -17.51 26.65 8.96
N LYS A 338 -17.52 26.35 10.27
CA LYS A 338 -17.23 27.34 11.32
C LYS A 338 -15.74 27.47 11.70
N HIS A 339 -14.88 26.51 11.37
CA HIS A 339 -13.46 26.52 11.78
C HIS A 339 -12.50 26.41 10.59
N LYS A 340 -12.31 27.53 9.86
CA LYS A 340 -11.22 27.68 8.88
C LYS A 340 -9.93 28.03 9.61
N ARG A 341 -9.06 27.04 9.86
CA ARG A 341 -7.72 27.30 10.39
C ARG A 341 -6.76 27.65 9.25
N LYS A 342 -6.14 28.84 9.31
CA LYS A 342 -4.94 29.14 8.50
C LYS A 342 -3.78 28.28 9.03
N GLY A 343 -3.17 27.46 8.17
CA GLY A 343 -1.79 27.00 8.38
C GLY A 343 -1.51 25.64 9.04
N SER A 344 -2.39 24.62 8.98
CA SER A 344 -2.00 23.27 9.41
C SER A 344 -2.71 22.16 8.63
N ALA A 345 -1.98 21.07 8.36
CA ALA A 345 -2.39 19.94 7.53
C ALA A 345 -3.55 19.14 8.16
N ARG A 346 -4.59 18.89 7.38
CA ARG A 346 -5.74 18.06 7.74
C ARG A 346 -5.28 16.63 8.02
N ILE A 347 -5.63 16.08 9.19
CA ILE A 347 -5.52 14.65 9.49
C ILE A 347 -6.93 14.07 9.37
N SER A 348 -7.11 13.17 8.41
CA SER A 348 -8.37 12.45 8.17
C SER A 348 -8.21 11.01 8.66
N SER A 349 -9.14 10.54 9.49
CA SER A 349 -9.23 9.12 9.81
C SER A 349 -10.31 8.49 8.95
N ILE A 350 -10.04 7.29 8.44
CA ILE A 350 -10.99 6.56 7.60
C ILE A 350 -11.92 5.75 8.51
N ILE A 351 -13.21 5.76 8.19
CA ILE A 351 -14.19 4.84 8.77
C ILE A 351 -14.82 3.99 7.67
N SER A 352 -15.14 2.74 7.97
CA SER A 352 -15.99 1.90 7.13
C SER A 352 -17.36 1.75 7.78
N PHE A 353 -18.42 1.72 6.97
CA PHE A 353 -19.78 1.45 7.41
C PHE A 353 -20.57 0.79 6.26
N TYR A 354 -21.57 -0.01 6.61
CA TYR A 354 -22.48 -0.59 5.61
C TYR A 354 -23.65 0.35 5.33
N GLN A 355 -24.01 0.53 4.06
CA GLN A 355 -25.23 1.18 3.64
C GLN A 355 -25.84 0.42 2.45
N ASN A 356 -27.08 -0.05 2.60
CA ASN A 356 -27.81 -0.79 1.55
C ASN A 356 -26.97 -1.91 0.91
N GLU A 357 -26.42 -2.81 1.74
CA GLU A 357 -25.55 -3.93 1.35
C GLU A 357 -24.22 -3.55 0.66
N SER A 358 -23.95 -2.27 0.52
CA SER A 358 -22.68 -1.74 0.03
C SER A 358 -21.78 -1.37 1.20
N LEU A 359 -20.54 -1.86 1.20
CA LEU A 359 -19.52 -1.45 2.15
C LEU A 359 -18.95 -0.09 1.71
N CYS A 360 -19.23 0.95 2.50
CA CYS A 360 -18.83 2.32 2.24
C CYS A 360 -17.64 2.73 3.11
N PHE A 361 -16.71 3.51 2.54
CA PHE A 361 -15.57 4.08 3.26
C PHE A 361 -15.65 5.61 3.22
N GLY A 362 -15.59 6.24 4.40
CA GLY A 362 -15.66 7.70 4.55
C GLY A 362 -14.44 8.25 5.30
N TYR A 363 -14.20 9.55 5.15
CA TYR A 363 -13.20 10.28 5.95
C TYR A 363 -13.91 11.03 7.09
N ILE A 364 -13.53 10.75 8.32
CA ILE A 364 -13.71 11.70 9.42
C ILE A 364 -12.57 12.70 9.33
N LEU A 365 -12.89 13.94 9.00
CA LEU A 365 -11.99 15.07 9.24
C LEU A 365 -11.99 15.31 10.75
N PHE A 366 -10.96 14.81 11.43
CA PHE A 366 -10.71 15.20 12.81
C PHE A 366 -10.21 16.64 12.78
N PHE A 367 -11.09 17.57 13.17
CA PHE A 367 -10.66 18.88 13.60
C PHE A 367 -10.29 18.73 15.07
N TYR A 368 -9.01 18.77 15.40
CA TYR A 368 -8.64 19.12 16.77
C TYR A 368 -9.09 20.57 16.97
N LEU A 369 -10.11 20.77 17.81
CA LEU A 369 -10.27 22.06 18.48
C LEU A 369 -9.04 22.21 19.38
N ILE A 370 -8.24 23.24 19.11
CA ILE A 370 -7.12 23.67 19.98
C ILE A 370 -7.67 24.67 20.97
#